data_AF-A0A940PDW3-F1
#
_entry.id   AF-A0A940PDW3-F1
#
_cell.length_a   1.000
_cell.length_b   1.000
_cell.length_c   1.000
_cell.angle_alpha   90.00
_cell.angle_beta   90.00
_cell.angle_gamma   90.00
#
_symmetry.space_group_name_H-M   'P 1'
#
loop_
_entity.id
_entity.type
_entity.pdbx_description
1 polymer ?
#
loop_
_entity_poly.entity_id
_entity_poly.type
_entity_poly.pdbx_seq_one_letter_code
_entity_poly.pdbx_strand_id
1 'polypeptide(L)'
;MAVIVNAFVLVMLVSGIYFCFRAFARPCSFGYKGLSFYYFGRRIWKLTNRVFGIFLIVGSLIFFAIQNIWDQNVTQTEATYHLYLLLGYMFVSFVITDIIAFMKMLINNKNKKNKAKSC
;
A
#
# COMPACT_ATOMS: atom_id res chain seq x y z
N MET A 1 22.07 0.46 -13.76
CA MET A 1 21.42 0.31 -12.44
C MET A 1 20.52 1.49 -12.09
N ALA A 2 20.96 2.76 -12.22
CA ALA A 2 20.09 3.92 -11.99
C ALA A 2 18.77 3.88 -12.80
N VAL A 3 18.82 3.44 -14.06
CA VAL A 3 17.62 3.23 -14.90
C VAL A 3 16.66 2.17 -14.31
N ILE A 4 17.19 1.12 -13.69
CA ILE A 4 16.39 0.04 -13.08
C ILE A 4 15.69 0.55 -11.81
N VAL A 5 16.41 1.31 -10.98
CA VAL A 5 15.85 1.95 -9.77
C VAL A 5 14.76 2.95 -10.15
N ASN A 6 15.00 3.78 -11.17
CA ASN A 6 13.99 4.73 -11.69
C ASN A 6 12.75 4.03 -12.23
N ALA A 7 12.93 2.95 -12.99
CA ALA A 7 11.83 2.14 -13.48
C ALA A 7 11.01 1.55 -12.33
N PHE A 8 11.67 1.08 -11.26
CA PHE A 8 11.00 0.57 -10.06
C PHE A 8 10.19 1.64 -9.32
N VAL A 9 10.77 2.84 -9.12
CA VAL A 9 10.08 3.98 -8.50
C VAL A 9 8.86 4.40 -9.34
N LEU A 10 8.99 4.39 -10.66
CA LEU A 10 7.88 4.71 -11.57
C LEU A 10 6.77 3.64 -11.52
N VAL A 11 7.14 2.35 -11.49
CA VAL A 11 6.19 1.25 -11.31
C VAL A 11 5.48 1.34 -9.96
N MET A 12 6.18 1.69 -8.87
CA MET A 12 5.57 1.96 -7.57
C MET A 12 4.58 3.13 -7.62
N LEU A 13 4.94 4.22 -8.28
CA LEU A 13 4.09 5.40 -8.39
C LEU A 13 2.82 5.09 -9.19
N VAL A 14 2.95 4.42 -10.35
CA VAL A 14 1.82 4.00 -11.19
C VAL A 14 0.94 2.99 -10.46
N SER A 15 1.53 2.02 -9.76
CA SER A 15 0.77 1.04 -8.96
C SER A 15 0.06 1.69 -7.77
N GLY A 16 0.70 2.63 -7.08
CA GLY A 16 0.09 3.41 -6.00
C GLY A 16 -1.12 4.23 -6.48
N ILE A 17 -0.98 4.92 -7.61
CA ILE A 17 -2.09 5.62 -8.27
C ILE A 17 -3.21 4.64 -8.65
N TYR A 18 -2.86 3.50 -9.26
CA TYR A 18 -3.83 2.47 -9.62
C TYR A 18 -4.60 1.94 -8.40
N PHE A 19 -3.93 1.66 -7.28
CA PHE A 19 -4.60 1.23 -6.05
C PHE A 19 -5.53 2.30 -5.46
N CYS A 20 -5.11 3.58 -5.51
CA CYS A 20 -5.95 4.71 -5.12
C CYS A 20 -7.21 4.85 -6.00
N PHE A 21 -7.08 4.76 -7.33
CA PHE A 21 -8.22 4.82 -8.27
C PHE A 21 -9.10 3.57 -8.19
N ARG A 22 -8.53 2.38 -8.03
CA ARG A 22 -9.29 1.12 -7.91
C ARG A 22 -10.12 1.07 -6.63
N ALA A 23 -9.75 1.81 -5.58
CA ALA A 23 -10.59 1.98 -4.41
C ALA A 23 -11.90 2.74 -4.70
N PHE A 24 -11.91 3.61 -5.71
CA PHE A 24 -13.09 4.35 -6.17
C PHE A 24 -13.98 3.55 -7.14
N ALA A 25 -13.42 2.67 -7.96
CA ALA A 25 -14.17 1.94 -8.98
C ALA A 25 -15.29 1.02 -8.41
N ARG A 26 -16.43 0.98 -9.12
CA ARG A 26 -17.63 0.15 -8.84
C ARG A 26 -17.31 -1.37 -8.95
N PRO A 27 -18.09 -2.24 -8.28
CA PRO A 27 -17.69 -3.61 -7.96
C PRO A 27 -18.02 -4.62 -9.08
N CYS A 28 -17.35 -4.56 -10.23
CA CYS A 28 -17.46 -5.67 -11.17
C CYS A 28 -16.09 -6.34 -11.27
N SER A 29 -15.89 -7.48 -10.62
CA SER A 29 -14.99 -8.56 -11.09
C SER A 29 -14.91 -9.72 -10.08
N PHE A 30 -15.11 -10.92 -10.63
CA PHE A 30 -14.89 -12.27 -10.10
C PHE A 30 -13.46 -12.52 -9.57
N GLY A 31 -13.28 -13.54 -8.71
CA GLY A 31 -11.98 -14.01 -8.18
C GLY A 31 -11.70 -13.64 -6.71
N TYR A 32 -10.44 -13.74 -6.25
CA TYR A 32 -9.93 -13.54 -4.85
C TYR A 32 -10.50 -12.33 -4.06
N LYS A 33 -11.07 -11.35 -4.78
CA LYS A 33 -11.91 -10.27 -4.24
C LYS A 33 -13.14 -10.78 -3.48
N GLY A 34 -13.72 -11.92 -3.84
CA GLY A 34 -14.91 -12.51 -3.21
C GLY A 34 -14.65 -13.02 -1.79
N LEU A 35 -13.53 -13.72 -1.56
CA LEU A 35 -13.19 -14.26 -0.24
C LEU A 35 -12.87 -13.15 0.77
N SER A 36 -12.07 -12.15 0.36
CA SER A 36 -11.76 -10.99 1.21
C SER A 36 -12.96 -10.06 1.40
N PHE A 37 -13.88 -9.97 0.42
CA PHE A 37 -15.19 -9.32 0.59
C PHE A 37 -16.04 -9.99 1.68
N TYR A 38 -16.04 -11.32 1.69
CA TYR A 38 -16.86 -12.12 2.59
C TYR A 38 -16.36 -12.04 4.04
N TYR A 39 -15.03 -12.06 4.25
CA TYR A 39 -14.42 -12.01 5.58
C TYR A 39 -14.26 -10.58 6.16
N PHE A 40 -13.78 -9.61 5.38
CA PHE A 40 -13.36 -8.31 5.93
C PHE A 40 -14.39 -7.19 5.71
N GLY A 41 -15.36 -7.39 4.81
CA GLY A 41 -16.35 -6.36 4.50
C GLY A 41 -15.79 -5.23 3.62
N ARG A 42 -16.64 -4.81 2.68
CA ARG A 42 -16.34 -3.92 1.56
C ARG A 42 -15.71 -2.56 1.92
N ARG A 43 -16.02 -2.01 3.09
CA ARG A 43 -15.48 -0.71 3.55
C ARG A 43 -14.06 -0.84 4.07
N ILE A 44 -13.69 -1.96 4.70
CA ILE A 44 -12.35 -2.15 5.26
C ILE A 44 -11.36 -2.31 4.11
N TRP A 45 -11.68 -3.18 3.14
CA TRP A 45 -10.81 -3.44 1.97
C TRP A 45 -10.55 -2.21 1.10
N LYS A 46 -11.57 -1.38 0.85
CA LYS A 46 -11.39 -0.11 0.11
C LYS A 46 -10.48 0.88 0.84
N LEU A 47 -10.59 0.93 2.17
CA LEU A 47 -9.78 1.83 2.98
C LEU A 47 -8.33 1.36 3.02
N THR A 48 -8.07 0.06 3.23
CA THR A 48 -6.70 -0.46 3.23
C THR A 48 -6.02 -0.28 1.88
N ASN A 49 -6.71 -0.49 0.76
CA ASN A 49 -6.13 -0.21 -0.57
C ASN A 49 -5.81 1.26 -0.79
N ARG A 50 -6.63 2.20 -0.27
CA ARG A 50 -6.28 3.64 -0.32
C ARG A 50 -5.06 3.94 0.52
N VAL A 51 -5.00 3.41 1.74
CA VAL A 51 -3.88 3.64 2.65
C VAL A 51 -2.58 3.09 2.03
N PHE A 52 -2.62 1.87 1.51
CA PHE A 52 -1.48 1.26 0.82
C PHE A 52 -1.06 2.06 -0.42
N GLY A 53 -2.01 2.50 -1.24
CA GLY A 53 -1.74 3.34 -2.41
C GLY A 53 -1.10 4.69 -2.03
N ILE A 54 -1.56 5.33 -0.96
CA ILE A 54 -0.95 6.57 -0.43
C ILE A 54 0.48 6.31 0.04
N PHE A 55 0.73 5.22 0.78
CA PHE A 55 2.09 4.85 1.18
C PHE A 55 3.01 4.64 -0.03
N LEU A 56 2.55 3.93 -1.07
CA LEU A 56 3.35 3.76 -2.29
C LEU A 56 3.66 5.09 -2.98
N ILE A 57 2.69 6.01 -3.07
CA ILE A 57 2.90 7.33 -3.67
C ILE A 57 3.90 8.15 -2.84
N VAL A 58 3.70 8.24 -1.53
CA VAL A 58 4.58 8.99 -0.63
C VAL A 58 6.00 8.42 -0.66
N GLY A 59 6.13 7.10 -0.57
CA GLY A 59 7.41 6.41 -0.69
C GLY A 59 8.11 6.73 -2.02
N SER A 60 7.41 6.61 -3.14
CA SER A 60 7.97 6.90 -4.46
C SER A 60 8.44 8.35 -4.61
N LEU A 61 7.72 9.32 -4.05
CA LEU A 61 8.11 10.74 -4.07
C LEU A 61 9.32 11.02 -3.19
N ILE A 62 9.40 10.40 -2.00
CA ILE A 62 10.56 10.52 -1.11
C ILE A 62 11.79 9.92 -1.76
N PHE A 63 11.69 8.72 -2.34
CA PHE A 63 12.81 8.10 -3.05
C PHE A 63 13.26 8.92 -4.26
N PHE A 64 12.32 9.48 -5.02
CA PHE A 64 12.63 10.37 -6.12
C PHE A 64 13.33 11.66 -5.67
N ALA A 65 12.89 12.26 -4.56
CA ALA A 65 13.54 13.45 -3.98
C ALA A 65 14.95 13.14 -3.48
N ILE A 66 15.13 12.04 -2.75
CA ILE A 66 16.45 11.59 -2.27
C ILE A 66 17.40 11.38 -3.45
N GLN A 67 16.92 10.77 -4.54
CA GLN A 67 17.73 10.51 -5.72
C GLN A 67 18.10 11.78 -6.51
N ASN A 68 17.30 12.84 -6.43
CA ASN A 68 17.67 14.12 -7.04
C ASN A 68 18.64 14.92 -6.16
N ILE A 69 18.63 14.72 -4.84
CA ILE A 69 19.53 15.37 -3.89
C ILE A 69 20.90 14.65 -3.84
N TRP A 70 20.89 13.33 -3.93
CA TRP A 70 22.10 12.51 -4.05
C TRP A 70 22.56 12.53 -5.51
N ASP A 71 23.45 13.46 -5.79
CA ASP A 71 24.01 13.76 -7.11
C ASP A 71 24.51 12.50 -7.88
N GLN A 72 24.53 12.58 -9.22
CA GLN A 72 24.58 11.46 -10.19
C GLN A 72 25.80 10.50 -10.14
N ASN A 73 26.73 10.65 -9.19
CA ASN A 73 27.91 9.80 -9.04
C ASN A 73 27.64 8.57 -8.15
N VAL A 74 26.50 7.91 -8.36
CA VAL A 74 26.13 6.71 -7.61
C VAL A 74 26.97 5.52 -8.07
N THR A 75 27.90 5.08 -7.22
CA THR A 75 28.65 3.83 -7.37
C THR A 75 27.72 2.61 -7.29
N GLN A 76 28.09 1.48 -7.93
CA GLN A 76 27.23 0.29 -8.02
C GLN A 76 26.75 -0.27 -6.66
N THR A 77 27.54 -0.08 -5.60
CA THR A 77 27.21 -0.50 -4.24
C THR A 77 26.01 0.27 -3.68
N GLU A 78 25.98 1.59 -3.83
CA GLU A 78 24.91 2.48 -3.33
C GLU A 78 23.55 2.18 -3.99
N ALA A 79 23.53 1.89 -5.29
CA ALA A 79 22.30 1.54 -6.01
C ALA A 79 21.63 0.27 -5.45
N THR A 80 22.42 -0.67 -4.95
CA THR A 80 21.92 -1.91 -4.36
C THR A 80 21.32 -1.66 -2.98
N TYR A 81 21.93 -0.78 -2.17
CA TYR A 81 21.37 -0.33 -0.90
C TYR A 81 20.04 0.40 -1.07
N HIS A 82 19.91 1.28 -2.06
CA HIS A 82 18.64 1.94 -2.36
C HIS A 82 17.52 0.94 -2.71
N LEU A 83 17.85 -0.12 -3.45
CA LEU A 83 16.89 -1.17 -3.81
C LEU A 83 16.45 -1.98 -2.59
N TYR A 84 17.37 -2.32 -1.69
CA TYR A 84 17.03 -2.98 -0.42
C TYR A 84 16.18 -2.09 0.50
N LEU A 85 16.48 -0.79 0.56
CA LEU A 85 15.72 0.18 1.35
C LEU A 85 14.29 0.30 0.81
N LEU A 86 14.13 0.31 -0.51
CA LEU A 86 12.83 0.36 -1.19
C LEU A 86 12.01 -0.93 -0.96
N LEU A 87 12.65 -2.10 -1.03
CA LEU A 87 12.03 -3.38 -0.66
C LEU A 87 11.61 -3.42 0.81
N GLY A 88 12.47 -2.93 1.72
CA GLY A 88 12.17 -2.80 3.14
C GLY A 88 10.95 -1.90 3.37
N TYR A 89 10.87 -0.78 2.67
CA TYR A 89 9.70 0.11 2.71
C TYR A 89 8.41 -0.58 2.22
N MET A 90 8.47 -1.38 1.15
CA MET A 90 7.32 -2.17 0.69
C MET A 90 6.84 -3.14 1.77
N PHE A 91 7.78 -3.83 2.41
CA PHE A 91 7.43 -4.79 3.46
C PHE A 91 6.78 -4.10 4.66
N VAL A 92 7.35 -2.98 5.12
CA VAL A 92 6.79 -2.21 6.24
C VAL A 92 5.42 -1.63 5.89
N SER A 93 5.25 -1.07 4.69
CA SER A 93 3.95 -0.54 4.25
C SER A 93 2.88 -1.62 4.14
N PHE A 94 3.25 -2.85 3.72
CA PHE A 94 2.36 -4.00 3.74
C PHE A 94 1.92 -4.36 5.17
N VAL A 95 2.88 -4.51 6.10
CA VAL A 95 2.60 -4.83 7.51
C VAL A 95 1.72 -3.77 8.18
N ILE A 96 1.99 -2.48 7.96
CA ILE A 96 1.16 -1.38 8.49
C ILE A 96 -0.26 -1.48 7.94
N THR A 97 -0.41 -1.77 6.65
CA THR A 97 -1.72 -1.88 6.01
C THR A 97 -2.52 -3.05 6.59
N ASP A 98 -1.88 -4.20 6.82
CA ASP A 98 -2.52 -5.37 7.44
C ASP A 98 -2.93 -5.10 8.90
N ILE A 99 -2.08 -4.43 9.68
CA ILE A 99 -2.42 -4.00 11.06
C ILE A 99 -3.65 -3.09 11.04
N ILE A 100 -3.72 -2.13 10.11
CA ILE A 100 -4.87 -1.21 9.99
C ILE A 100 -6.14 -1.99 9.61
N ALA A 101 -6.07 -2.95 8.68
CA ALA A 101 -7.19 -3.82 8.36
C ALA A 101 -7.67 -4.60 9.58
N PHE A 102 -6.74 -5.21 10.32
CA PHE A 102 -7.03 -6.03 11.50
C PHE A 102 -7.67 -5.21 12.62
N MET A 103 -7.11 -4.05 12.95
CA MET A 103 -7.66 -3.15 13.96
C MET A 103 -9.08 -2.70 13.60
N LYS A 104 -9.32 -2.37 12.33
CA LYS A 104 -10.65 -1.95 11.87
C LYS A 104 -11.66 -3.10 11.91
N MET A 105 -11.23 -4.33 11.63
CA MET A 105 -12.04 -5.53 11.78
C MET A 105 -12.46 -5.74 13.25
N LEU A 106 -11.52 -5.61 14.20
CA LEU A 106 -11.80 -5.75 15.63
C LEU A 106 -12.82 -4.71 16.12
N ILE A 107 -12.67 -3.45 15.71
CA ILE A 107 -13.60 -2.37 16.06
C ILE A 107 -15.01 -2.69 15.52
N ASN A 108 -15.11 -3.15 14.28
CA ASN A 108 -16.41 -3.45 13.66
C ASN A 108 -17.12 -4.63 14.35
N ASN A 109 -16.37 -5.63 14.79
CA ASN A 109 -16.91 -6.77 15.56
C ASN A 109 -17.37 -6.36 16.96
N LYS A 110 -16.65 -5.47 17.66
CA LYS A 110 -17.11 -4.90 18.94
C LYS A 110 -18.43 -4.14 18.77
N ASN A 111 -18.55 -3.31 17.74
CA ASN A 111 -19.77 -2.55 17.45
C ASN A 111 -20.98 -3.44 17.15
N LYS A 112 -20.79 -4.56 16.43
CA LYS A 112 -21.84 -5.55 16.20
C LYS A 112 -22.31 -6.21 17.50
N LYS A 113 -21.39 -6.62 18.37
CA LYS A 113 -21.72 -7.23 19.68
C LYS A 113 -22.49 -6.26 20.59
N ASN A 114 -22.13 -4.97 20.60
CA ASN A 114 -22.82 -3.98 21.42
C ASN A 114 -24.24 -3.71 20.94
N LYS A 115 -24.48 -3.68 19.62
CA LYS A 115 -25.84 -3.56 19.07
C LYS A 115 -26.72 -4.76 19.40
N ALA A 116 -26.17 -5.98 19.37
CA ALA A 116 -26.92 -7.19 19.70
C ALA A 116 -27.32 -7.31 21.18
N LYS A 117 -26.66 -6.58 22.09
CA LYS A 117 -26.99 -6.54 23.53
C LYS A 117 -27.99 -5.44 23.91
N SER A 118 -28.32 -4.56 22.97
CA SER A 118 -29.22 -3.40 23.19
C SER A 118 -30.63 -3.62 22.60
N CYS A 119 -30.89 -4.80 22.04
CA CYS A 119 -32.20 -5.28 21.61
C CYS A 119 -32.62 -6.43 22.53
#